data_AF-A0A354IAB3-F1
#
_entry.id   AF-A0A354IAB3-F1
#
_cell.length_a   1.000
_cell.length_b   1.000
_cell.length_c   1.000
_cell.angle_alpha   90.00
_cell.angle_beta   90.00
_cell.angle_gamma   90.00
#
_symmetry.space_group_name_H-M   'P 1'
#
loop_
_entity.id
_entity.type
_entity.pdbx_description
1 polymer ?
#
loop_
_entity_poly.entity_id
_entity_poly.type
_entity_poly.pdbx_seq_one_letter_code
_entity_poly.pdbx_strand_id
1 'polypeptide(L)'
;MLGNFAVRLFNEPGYEGRMGSEYIAEALERGKIFDFVNLGNYSVSKLYFEKYENCMWVVIDPQNITFEELCEDFDIYADMIVTQVIHLQYSLEGGNAYITHLDHEYIFYTVDEYEKRLGNVAQKGEAQTRLKSFKIDNAKIPFDSRYKIFRKDENGNDLPPKDEQFLCYVLECYFKHKDLLREYFQKI
;
A
#
# COMPACT_ATOMS: atom_id res chain seq x y z
N MET A 1 8.89 23.99 18.46
CA MET A 1 7.85 23.64 19.44
C MET A 1 7.10 24.93 19.77
N LEU A 2 5.96 25.18 19.13
CA LEU A 2 5.12 26.34 19.42
C LEU A 2 4.02 25.88 20.38
N GLY A 3 4.00 26.47 21.57
CA GLY A 3 3.00 26.21 22.60
C GLY A 3 1.63 26.79 22.26
N ASN A 4 0.66 26.48 23.13
CA ASN A 4 -0.78 26.72 22.95
C ASN A 4 -1.12 28.12 22.42
N PHE A 5 -1.73 28.16 21.22
CA PHE A 5 -2.30 29.35 20.60
C PHE A 5 -3.83 29.28 20.67
N ALA A 6 -4.47 30.30 21.22
CA ALA A 6 -5.93 30.42 21.27
C ALA A 6 -6.37 31.85 20.94
N VAL A 7 -7.38 32.00 20.08
CA VAL A 7 -7.99 33.28 19.68
C VAL A 7 -9.45 33.29 20.11
N ARG A 8 -9.91 34.44 20.63
CA ARG A 8 -11.29 34.66 21.11
C ARG A 8 -12.15 35.21 19.99
N LEU A 9 -13.25 34.54 19.67
CA LEU A 9 -14.36 35.11 18.89
C LEU A 9 -15.50 35.48 19.84
N PHE A 10 -16.23 36.54 19.51
CA PHE A 10 -17.25 37.17 20.33
C PHE A 10 -18.29 36.17 20.88
N ASN A 11 -18.46 36.16 22.21
CA ASN A 11 -19.61 35.68 22.99
C ASN A 11 -20.15 34.24 22.84
N GLU A 12 -19.35 33.27 22.39
CA GLU A 12 -19.66 31.83 22.60
C GLU A 12 -18.46 31.09 23.21
N PRO A 13 -18.66 30.04 24.04
CA PRO A 13 -17.57 29.19 24.49
C PRO A 13 -16.90 28.55 23.29
N GLY A 14 -15.60 28.83 23.10
CA GLY A 14 -14.82 28.35 21.96
C GLY A 14 -14.90 26.83 21.84
N TYR A 15 -15.22 26.35 20.64
CA TYR A 15 -15.21 24.93 20.30
C TYR A 15 -13.83 24.33 20.58
N GLU A 16 -13.81 23.14 21.19
CA GLU A 16 -12.64 22.26 21.16
C GLU A 16 -12.38 21.85 19.71
N GLY A 17 -11.61 22.66 19.01
CA GLY A 17 -11.18 22.36 17.65
C GLY A 17 -10.36 21.07 17.66
N ARG A 18 -10.95 19.95 17.26
CA ARG A 18 -10.16 18.91 16.60
C ARG A 18 -9.63 19.53 15.32
N MET A 19 -8.30 19.58 15.16
CA MET A 19 -7.70 19.77 13.83
C MET A 19 -8.13 18.60 12.95
N GLY A 20 -9.29 18.71 12.31
CA GLY A 20 -9.59 17.97 11.10
C GLY A 20 -8.89 18.69 9.97
N SER A 21 -7.73 18.18 9.55
CA SER A 21 -7.25 18.49 8.20
C SER A 21 -8.24 17.82 7.25
N GLU A 22 -9.16 18.57 6.67
CA GLU A 22 -9.93 18.09 5.52
C GLU A 22 -8.93 17.84 4.39
N TYR A 23 -8.60 16.56 4.21
CA TYR A 23 -7.73 16.09 3.15
C TYR A 23 -8.51 16.18 1.83
N ILE A 24 -7.98 16.92 0.86
CA ILE A 24 -8.62 17.14 -0.44
C ILE A 24 -8.78 15.78 -1.15
N ALA A 25 -10.03 15.34 -1.29
CA ALA A 25 -10.45 14.00 -1.73
C ALA A 25 -9.91 13.57 -3.10
N GLU A 26 -9.66 14.50 -4.04
CA GLU A 26 -9.15 14.14 -5.38
C GLU A 26 -7.76 13.47 -5.36
N ALA A 27 -6.88 13.86 -4.42
CA ALA A 27 -5.54 13.26 -4.31
C ALA A 27 -5.59 11.85 -3.70
N LEU A 28 -6.62 11.56 -2.90
CA LEU A 28 -6.93 10.22 -2.41
C LEU A 28 -7.48 9.33 -3.54
N GLU A 29 -8.21 9.94 -4.49
CA GLU A 29 -9.01 9.23 -5.49
C GLU A 29 -8.32 8.93 -6.82
N ARG A 30 -7.33 9.71 -7.26
CA ARG A 30 -6.53 9.36 -8.46
C ARG A 30 -5.22 8.64 -8.15
N GLY A 31 -4.79 8.66 -6.90
CA GLY A 31 -3.46 8.22 -6.49
C GLY A 31 -2.36 9.20 -6.93
N LYS A 32 -1.35 9.40 -6.08
CA LYS A 32 -0.10 10.03 -6.51
C LYS A 32 0.80 8.95 -7.09
N ILE A 33 1.42 9.24 -8.23
CA ILE A 33 2.51 8.41 -8.75
C ILE A 33 3.58 8.27 -7.65
N PHE A 34 4.06 7.05 -7.45
CA PHE A 34 5.11 6.77 -6.49
C PHE A 34 6.36 7.61 -6.80
N ASP A 35 6.89 8.23 -5.75
CA ASP A 35 8.10 9.04 -5.84
C ASP A 35 8.92 8.86 -4.56
N PHE A 36 10.21 8.58 -4.73
CA PHE A 36 11.17 8.46 -3.64
C PHE A 36 11.26 9.71 -2.76
N VAL A 37 10.94 10.88 -3.30
CA VAL A 37 10.99 12.16 -2.57
C VAL A 37 10.03 12.20 -1.38
N ASN A 38 8.94 11.43 -1.42
CA ASN A 38 7.93 11.41 -0.35
C ASN A 38 8.21 10.35 0.73
N LEU A 39 9.26 9.54 0.60
CA LEU A 39 9.66 8.59 1.63
C LEU A 39 10.03 9.34 2.93
N GLY A 40 9.61 8.78 4.07
CA GLY A 40 9.74 9.41 5.37
C GLY A 40 8.51 10.22 5.81
N ASN A 41 7.57 10.52 4.91
CA ASN A 41 6.33 11.23 5.23
C ASN A 41 5.12 10.29 5.20
N TYR A 42 4.15 10.55 6.08
CA TYR A 42 2.90 9.82 6.07
C TYR A 42 2.08 10.17 4.83
N SER A 43 1.62 9.16 4.09
CA SER A 43 0.68 9.32 3.00
C SER A 43 -0.20 8.10 2.81
N VAL A 44 -1.44 8.32 2.36
CA VAL A 44 -2.39 7.26 2.02
C VAL A 44 -2.88 7.55 0.60
N SER A 45 -2.79 6.56 -0.27
CA SER A 45 -3.31 6.60 -1.63
C SER A 45 -4.25 5.42 -1.85
N LYS A 46 -5.31 5.65 -2.63
CA LYS A 46 -6.17 4.58 -3.14
C LYS A 46 -6.13 4.63 -4.66
N LEU A 47 -5.68 3.55 -5.28
CA LEU A 47 -5.63 3.40 -6.73
C LEU A 47 -6.88 2.64 -7.16
N TYR A 48 -7.51 3.04 -8.26
CA TYR A 48 -8.72 2.40 -8.77
C TYR A 48 -8.48 1.83 -10.17
N PHE A 49 -9.02 0.64 -10.41
CA PHE A 49 -9.14 0.08 -11.74
C PHE A 49 -10.44 0.57 -12.41
N GLU A 50 -10.76 0.08 -13.62
CA GLU A 50 -11.97 0.46 -14.37
C GLU A 50 -13.27 0.34 -13.55
N LYS A 51 -13.28 -0.58 -12.57
CA LYS A 51 -14.34 -0.71 -11.57
C LYS A 51 -13.86 -0.21 -10.22
N TYR A 52 -14.68 0.56 -9.51
CA TYR A 52 -14.33 1.22 -8.24
C TYR A 52 -14.06 0.22 -7.10
N GLU A 53 -14.64 -0.97 -7.18
CA GLU A 53 -14.49 -2.07 -6.23
C GLU A 53 -13.10 -2.72 -6.33
N ASN A 54 -12.48 -2.66 -7.52
CA ASN A 54 -11.12 -3.11 -7.75
C ASN A 54 -10.16 -1.96 -7.42
N CYS A 55 -9.56 -2.02 -6.24
CA CYS A 55 -8.70 -0.94 -5.77
C CYS A 55 -7.49 -1.44 -4.98
N MET A 56 -6.46 -0.61 -4.95
CA MET A 56 -5.24 -0.85 -4.18
C MET A 56 -5.02 0.27 -3.19
N TRP A 57 -4.95 -0.08 -1.91
CA TRP A 57 -4.50 0.83 -0.86
C TRP A 57 -2.98 0.82 -0.79
N VAL A 58 -2.39 2.02 -0.82
CA VAL A 58 -0.97 2.21 -0.54
C VAL A 58 -0.83 3.17 0.64
N VAL A 59 -0.29 2.66 1.74
CA VAL A 59 -0.05 3.43 2.96
C VAL A 59 1.46 3.53 3.17
N ILE A 60 1.98 4.74 3.19
CA ILE A 60 3.38 5.03 3.49
C ILE A 60 3.42 5.74 4.83
N ASP A 61 4.27 5.25 5.72
CA ASP A 61 4.66 5.95 6.93
C ASP A 61 6.20 6.16 6.92
N PRO A 62 6.79 6.80 7.96
CA PRO A 62 8.22 7.11 7.96
C PRO A 62 9.17 5.92 7.79
N GLN A 63 8.72 4.70 8.08
CA GLN A 63 9.56 3.49 8.06
C GLN A 63 8.93 2.32 7.31
N ASN A 64 7.64 2.37 6.99
CA ASN A 64 6.89 1.28 6.41
C ASN A 64 6.12 1.71 5.17
N ILE A 65 5.90 0.76 4.27
CA ILE A 65 4.96 0.88 3.16
C ILE A 65 4.09 -0.37 3.17
N THR A 66 2.77 -0.20 3.10
CA THR A 66 1.81 -1.29 2.98
C THR A 66 1.06 -1.16 1.66
N PHE A 67 1.01 -2.26 0.91
CA PHE A 67 0.18 -2.42 -0.27
C PHE A 67 -0.90 -3.45 0.04
N GLU A 68 -2.16 -3.13 -0.17
CA GLU A 68 -3.28 -4.07 -0.04
C GLU A 68 -4.18 -3.97 -1.26
N GLU A 69 -4.50 -5.11 -1.85
CA GLU A 69 -5.42 -5.21 -2.98
C GLU A 69 -6.80 -5.67 -2.53
N LEU A 70 -7.83 -4.92 -2.91
CA LEU A 70 -9.24 -5.25 -2.74
C LEU A 70 -9.86 -5.45 -4.12
N CYS A 71 -10.55 -6.57 -4.32
CA CYS A 71 -11.14 -6.95 -5.60
C CYS A 71 -12.64 -7.18 -5.47
N GLU A 72 -13.41 -6.83 -6.50
CA GLU A 72 -14.81 -7.25 -6.67
C GLU A 72 -14.90 -8.79 -6.73
N ASP A 73 -13.99 -9.44 -7.44
CA ASP A 73 -13.83 -10.89 -7.54
C ASP A 73 -12.89 -11.44 -6.45
N PHE A 74 -13.21 -11.09 -5.20
CA PHE A 74 -12.42 -11.52 -4.04
C PHE A 74 -12.41 -13.04 -3.87
N ASP A 75 -11.30 -13.54 -3.33
CA ASP A 75 -11.16 -14.96 -3.01
C ASP A 75 -11.85 -15.26 -1.66
N ILE A 76 -12.47 -16.44 -1.56
CA ILE A 76 -13.16 -16.89 -0.34
C ILE A 76 -12.45 -18.12 0.21
N TYR A 77 -12.14 -18.10 1.51
CA TYR A 77 -11.60 -19.25 2.24
C TYR A 77 -12.37 -19.42 3.55
N ALA A 78 -12.97 -20.60 3.75
CA ALA A 78 -13.76 -20.92 4.95
C ALA A 78 -14.79 -19.81 5.32
N ASP A 79 -15.58 -19.39 4.32
CA ASP A 79 -16.60 -18.33 4.42
C ASP A 79 -16.06 -16.93 4.77
N MET A 80 -14.74 -16.72 4.66
CA MET A 80 -14.09 -15.42 4.86
C MET A 80 -13.55 -14.88 3.54
N ILE A 81 -13.66 -13.57 3.37
CA ILE A 81 -13.07 -12.85 2.25
C ILE A 81 -11.56 -12.72 2.50
N VAL A 82 -10.75 -13.05 1.49
CA VAL A 82 -9.30 -13.04 1.58
C VAL A 82 -8.73 -11.89 0.76
N THR A 83 -7.86 -11.09 1.37
CA THR A 83 -7.05 -10.08 0.67
C THR A 83 -5.57 -10.41 0.81
N GLN A 84 -4.77 -9.83 -0.08
CA GLN A 84 -3.31 -9.95 -0.08
C GLN A 84 -2.70 -8.62 0.36
N VAL A 85 -1.70 -8.70 1.25
CA VAL A 85 -0.97 -7.55 1.76
C VAL A 85 0.52 -7.77 1.60
N ILE A 86 1.21 -6.77 1.06
CA ILE A 86 2.66 -6.65 1.12
C ILE A 86 3.01 -5.55 2.10
N HIS A 87 3.71 -5.91 3.18
CA HIS A 87 4.23 -4.98 4.17
C HIS A 87 5.75 -4.87 4.02
N LEU A 88 6.24 -3.66 3.78
CA LEU A 88 7.64 -3.34 3.56
C LEU A 88 8.12 -2.44 4.67
N GLN A 89 9.33 -2.68 5.19
CA GLN A 89 10.06 -1.72 6.01
C GLN A 89 11.32 -1.24 5.32
N TYR A 90 11.71 0.01 5.59
CA TYR A 90 12.88 0.62 5.00
C TYR A 90 13.66 1.52 5.96
N SER A 91 14.94 1.69 5.64
CA SER A 91 15.82 2.70 6.25
C SER A 91 16.27 3.71 5.19
N LEU A 92 16.49 4.95 5.65
CA LEU A 92 17.12 6.01 4.86
C LEU A 92 18.55 6.20 5.36
N GLU A 93 19.55 5.88 4.54
CA GLU A 93 20.97 5.99 4.88
C GLU A 93 21.69 6.78 3.78
N GLY A 94 22.28 7.93 4.13
CA GLY A 94 23.08 8.72 3.19
C GLY A 94 22.32 9.22 1.95
N GLY A 95 21.01 9.44 2.06
CA GLY A 95 20.14 9.84 0.95
C GLY A 95 19.60 8.69 0.09
N ASN A 96 19.97 7.44 0.40
CA ASN A 96 19.47 6.25 -0.28
C ASN A 96 18.47 5.50 0.60
N ALA A 97 17.46 4.90 -0.03
CA ALA A 97 16.48 4.05 0.64
C ALA A 97 16.85 2.58 0.49
N TYR A 98 16.81 1.84 1.59
CA TYR A 98 17.06 0.40 1.63
C TYR A 98 15.89 -0.34 2.25
N ILE A 99 15.40 -1.37 1.57
CA ILE A 99 14.42 -2.32 2.11
C ILE A 99 15.13 -3.18 3.13
N THR A 100 14.63 -3.17 4.36
CA THR A 100 15.16 -3.93 5.50
C THR A 100 14.32 -5.16 5.80
N HIS A 101 13.02 -5.09 5.52
CA HIS A 101 12.07 -6.17 5.75
C HIS A 101 10.95 -6.13 4.70
N LEU A 102 10.44 -7.32 4.34
CA LEU A 102 9.32 -7.47 3.42
C LEU A 102 8.51 -8.71 3.79
N ASP A 103 7.23 -8.55 4.07
CA ASP A 103 6.28 -9.63 4.35
C ASP A 103 5.20 -9.68 3.26
N HIS A 104 4.79 -10.90 2.89
CA HIS A 104 3.51 -11.13 2.21
C HIS A 104 2.56 -11.86 3.16
N GLU A 105 1.36 -11.32 3.33
CA GLU A 105 0.34 -11.83 4.23
C GLU A 105 -1.03 -11.93 3.54
N TYR A 106 -1.76 -12.99 3.86
CA TYR A 106 -3.20 -13.07 3.62
C TYR A 106 -3.94 -12.51 4.84
N ILE A 107 -4.90 -11.63 4.59
CA ILE A 107 -5.78 -11.06 5.59
C ILE A 107 -7.18 -11.60 5.37
N PHE A 108 -7.89 -11.90 6.46
CA PHE A 108 -9.21 -12.53 6.42
C PHE A 108 -10.26 -11.58 6.99
N TYR A 109 -11.31 -11.34 6.22
CA TYR A 109 -12.40 -10.44 6.55
C TYR A 109 -13.73 -11.20 6.58
N THR A 110 -14.60 -10.80 7.50
CA THR A 110 -16.04 -11.00 7.35
C THR A 110 -16.58 -10.04 6.28
N VAL A 111 -17.78 -10.30 5.76
CA VAL A 111 -18.42 -9.43 4.77
C VAL A 111 -18.53 -7.99 5.28
N ASP A 112 -19.03 -7.80 6.51
CA ASP A 112 -19.20 -6.48 7.12
C ASP A 112 -17.88 -5.71 7.30
N GLU A 113 -16.78 -6.41 7.61
CA GLU A 113 -15.46 -5.78 7.72
C GLU A 113 -14.92 -5.40 6.35
N TYR A 114 -15.10 -6.26 5.34
CA TYR A 114 -14.65 -6.01 3.99
C TYR A 114 -15.34 -4.79 3.37
N GLU A 115 -16.67 -4.68 3.52
CA GLU A 115 -17.43 -3.52 3.07
C GLU A 115 -16.92 -2.21 3.69
N LYS A 116 -16.59 -2.23 4.98
CA LYS A 116 -15.97 -1.08 5.66
C LYS A 116 -14.56 -0.80 5.14
N ARG A 117 -13.77 -1.84 4.86
CA ARG A 117 -12.38 -1.74 4.37
C ARG A 117 -12.30 -1.05 3.01
N LEU A 118 -13.30 -1.20 2.15
CA LEU A 118 -13.40 -0.51 0.85
C LEU A 118 -13.35 1.02 1.02
N GLY A 119 -14.01 1.56 2.04
CA GLY A 119 -14.06 3.01 2.31
C GLY A 119 -13.08 3.51 3.38
N ASN A 120 -12.56 2.62 4.22
CA ASN A 120 -11.78 2.99 5.39
C ASN A 120 -10.45 2.22 5.47
N VAL A 121 -9.34 2.95 5.30
CA VAL A 121 -7.98 2.40 5.39
C VAL A 121 -7.63 1.77 6.74
N ALA A 122 -8.29 2.23 7.81
CA ALA A 122 -8.01 1.79 9.18
C ALA A 122 -8.81 0.54 9.60
N GLN A 123 -9.79 0.11 8.80
CA GLN A 123 -10.53 -1.13 9.08
C GLN A 123 -9.57 -2.32 8.94
N LYS A 124 -9.57 -3.22 9.92
CA LYS A 124 -8.77 -4.46 9.89
C LYS A 124 -9.66 -5.65 9.58
N GLY A 125 -9.08 -6.69 8.99
CA GLY A 125 -9.71 -8.01 8.91
C GLY A 125 -9.34 -8.81 10.14
N GLU A 126 -10.33 -9.13 10.97
CA GLU A 126 -10.15 -9.87 12.23
C GLU A 126 -10.85 -11.23 12.22
N ALA A 127 -11.45 -11.64 11.09
CA ALA A 127 -12.15 -12.91 10.95
C ALA A 127 -11.26 -14.12 11.25
N GLN A 128 -9.96 -14.02 10.92
CA GLN A 128 -8.95 -14.99 11.28
C GLN A 128 -7.58 -14.32 11.44
N THR A 129 -6.70 -14.96 12.22
CA THR A 129 -5.27 -14.64 12.24
C THR A 129 -4.68 -14.64 10.83
N ARG A 130 -3.95 -13.58 10.52
CA ARG A 130 -3.23 -13.39 9.26
C ARG A 130 -2.30 -14.56 8.96
N LEU A 131 -2.20 -14.93 7.70
CA LEU A 131 -1.32 -16.00 7.24
C LEU A 131 -0.17 -15.42 6.42
N LYS A 132 1.04 -15.49 6.96
CA LYS A 132 2.24 -15.07 6.25
C LYS A 132 2.70 -16.15 5.27
N SER A 133 2.81 -15.82 3.99
CA SER A 133 3.27 -16.78 2.98
C SER A 133 4.75 -16.62 2.64
N PHE A 134 5.32 -15.44 2.88
CA PHE A 134 6.70 -15.12 2.57
C PHE A 134 7.22 -14.01 3.48
N LYS A 135 8.53 -14.03 3.74
CA LYS A 135 9.23 -12.94 4.41
C LYS A 135 10.69 -12.80 4.01
N ILE A 136 11.16 -11.56 4.06
CA ILE A 136 12.57 -11.17 4.06
C ILE A 136 12.81 -10.38 5.35
N ASP A 137 13.84 -10.76 6.10
CA ASP A 137 14.25 -10.06 7.32
C ASP A 137 15.73 -9.65 7.21
N ASN A 138 16.10 -8.56 7.91
CA ASN A 138 17.48 -8.07 8.04
C ASN A 138 18.20 -7.86 6.69
N ALA A 139 17.45 -7.41 5.69
CA ALA A 139 17.99 -7.12 4.37
C ALA A 139 18.62 -5.72 4.29
N LYS A 140 19.35 -5.50 3.21
CA LYS A 140 19.82 -4.17 2.78
C LYS A 140 19.67 -4.06 1.27
N ILE A 141 18.44 -4.20 0.79
CA ILE A 141 18.15 -4.19 -0.65
C ILE A 141 17.89 -2.73 -1.08
N PRO A 142 18.70 -2.13 -1.97
CA PRO A 142 18.43 -0.78 -2.48
C PRO A 142 17.06 -0.74 -3.16
N PHE A 143 16.26 0.31 -2.94
CA PHE A 143 14.96 0.42 -3.59
C PHE A 143 15.08 0.50 -5.12
N ASP A 144 16.14 1.12 -5.63
CA ASP A 144 16.44 1.24 -7.05
C ASP A 144 17.11 -0.01 -7.64
N SER A 145 17.25 -1.08 -6.84
CA SER A 145 17.83 -2.34 -7.32
C SER A 145 16.99 -2.95 -8.45
N ARG A 146 17.68 -3.25 -9.55
CA ARG A 146 17.11 -3.88 -10.75
C ARG A 146 17.82 -5.20 -11.02
N TYR A 147 17.04 -6.21 -11.39
CA TYR A 147 17.52 -7.55 -11.65
C TYR A 147 16.99 -8.06 -12.98
N LYS A 148 17.79 -8.90 -13.66
CA LYS A 148 17.34 -9.65 -14.83
C LYS A 148 16.42 -10.78 -14.38
N ILE A 149 15.16 -10.69 -14.76
CA ILE A 149 14.16 -11.70 -14.46
C ILE A 149 13.96 -12.60 -15.67
N PHE A 150 13.98 -13.91 -15.44
CA PHE A 150 13.63 -14.93 -16.41
C PHE A 150 12.23 -15.44 -16.08
N ARG A 151 11.28 -15.24 -16.99
CA ARG A 151 9.88 -15.63 -16.80
C ARG A 151 9.50 -16.68 -17.84
N LYS A 152 8.44 -17.42 -17.55
CA LYS A 152 7.78 -18.31 -18.51
C LYS A 152 6.39 -17.78 -18.82
N ASP A 153 5.91 -18.02 -20.04
CA ASP A 153 4.52 -17.77 -20.39
C ASP A 153 3.58 -18.83 -19.79
N GLU A 154 2.27 -18.67 -20.00
CA GLU A 154 1.23 -19.62 -19.55
C GLU A 154 1.39 -21.03 -20.14
N ASN A 155 2.12 -21.16 -21.24
CA ASN A 155 2.44 -22.43 -21.91
C ASN A 155 3.80 -23.01 -21.47
N GLY A 156 4.52 -22.34 -20.56
CA GLY A 156 5.82 -22.75 -20.05
C GLY A 156 7.03 -22.36 -20.92
N ASN A 157 6.84 -21.60 -21.99
CA ASN A 157 7.92 -21.13 -22.86
C ASN A 157 8.69 -20.01 -22.17
N ASP A 158 10.01 -20.00 -22.36
CA ASP A 158 10.86 -18.93 -21.83
C ASP A 158 10.56 -17.61 -22.54
N LEU A 159 10.23 -16.60 -21.73
CA LEU A 159 10.10 -15.23 -22.19
C LEU A 159 11.48 -14.55 -22.21
N PRO A 160 11.69 -13.54 -23.08
CA PRO A 160 12.91 -12.77 -23.08
C PRO A 160 13.20 -12.20 -21.68
N PRO A 161 14.46 -12.23 -21.22
CA PRO A 161 14.81 -11.67 -19.94
C PRO A 161 14.54 -10.17 -19.93
N LYS A 162 13.96 -9.69 -18.83
CA LYS A 162 13.64 -8.27 -18.66
C LYS A 162 14.29 -7.75 -17.38
N ASP A 163 14.87 -6.56 -17.48
CA ASP A 163 15.35 -5.84 -16.30
C ASP A 163 14.15 -5.21 -15.58
N GLU A 164 13.96 -5.59 -14.33
CA GLU A 164 12.85 -5.10 -13.51
C GLU A 164 13.33 -4.69 -12.11
N GLN A 165 12.68 -3.67 -11.56
CA GLN A 165 12.91 -3.27 -10.18
C GLN A 165 12.42 -4.38 -9.24
N PHE A 166 13.23 -4.70 -8.23
CA PHE A 166 12.94 -5.76 -7.27
C PHE A 166 11.56 -5.62 -6.63
N LEU A 167 11.23 -4.43 -6.13
CA LEU A 167 9.94 -4.20 -5.46
C LEU A 167 8.77 -4.42 -6.44
N CYS A 168 8.81 -3.80 -7.62
CA CYS A 168 7.79 -4.00 -8.65
C CYS A 168 7.61 -5.48 -9.00
N TYR A 169 8.71 -6.23 -9.15
CA TYR A 169 8.66 -7.66 -9.42
C TYR A 169 7.92 -8.43 -8.30
N VAL A 170 8.23 -8.15 -7.03
CA VAL A 170 7.56 -8.81 -5.91
C VAL A 170 6.05 -8.49 -5.91
N LEU A 171 5.68 -7.21 -6.08
CA LEU A 171 4.26 -6.82 -6.10
C LEU A 171 3.50 -7.48 -7.26
N GLU A 172 4.10 -7.55 -8.46
CA GLU A 172 3.51 -8.22 -9.64
C GLU A 172 3.38 -9.75 -9.49
N CYS A 173 4.11 -10.37 -8.56
CA CYS A 173 4.00 -11.80 -8.28
C CYS A 173 2.75 -12.15 -7.46
N TYR A 174 2.26 -11.22 -6.64
CA TYR A 174 1.17 -11.48 -5.70
C TYR A 174 -0.14 -10.82 -6.10
N PHE A 175 -0.13 -9.59 -6.60
CA PHE A 175 -1.36 -8.86 -6.93
C PHE A 175 -1.93 -9.19 -8.32
N LYS A 176 -3.27 -9.21 -8.41
CA LYS A 176 -4.03 -9.51 -9.63
C LYS A 176 -3.94 -8.33 -10.62
N HIS A 177 -4.15 -7.10 -10.15
CA HIS A 177 -4.23 -5.89 -10.97
C HIS A 177 -2.85 -5.25 -11.21
N LYS A 178 -2.04 -5.92 -12.05
CA LYS A 178 -0.66 -5.47 -12.38
C LYS A 178 -0.60 -4.11 -13.05
N ASP A 179 -1.64 -3.71 -13.76
CA ASP A 179 -1.67 -2.42 -14.46
C ASP A 179 -1.72 -1.24 -13.48
N LEU A 180 -2.38 -1.39 -12.32
CA LEU A 180 -2.36 -0.38 -11.24
C LEU A 180 -0.95 -0.17 -10.69
N LEU A 181 -0.21 -1.26 -10.50
CA LEU A 181 1.18 -1.19 -10.06
C LEU A 181 2.04 -0.45 -11.09
N ARG A 182 1.88 -0.78 -12.38
CA ARG A 182 2.64 -0.14 -13.47
C ARG A 182 2.36 1.35 -13.56
N GLU A 183 1.10 1.77 -13.39
CA GLU A 183 0.74 3.18 -13.35
C GLU A 183 1.34 3.88 -12.12
N TYR A 184 1.24 3.26 -10.95
CA TYR A 184 1.77 3.80 -9.70
C TYR A 184 3.29 3.97 -9.75
N PHE A 185 4.01 3.01 -10.35
CA PHE A 185 5.47 3.03 -10.47
C PHE A 185 5.98 3.60 -11.81
N GLN A 186 5.15 4.29 -12.60
CA GLN A 186 5.50 4.69 -13.97
C GLN A 186 6.75 5.58 -14.11
N LYS A 187 7.17 6.27 -13.04
CA LYS A 187 8.35 7.14 -13.01
C LYS A 187 9.65 6.40 -12.67
N ILE A 188 9.55 5.12 -12.34
CA ILE A 188 10.65 4.26 -11.89
C ILE A 188 11.02 3.26 -12.97
#